data_AF-A0A851UWM6-F1
#
_entry.id   AF-A0A851UWM6-F1
#
_cell.length_a   1.000
_cell.length_b   1.000
_cell.length_c   1.000
_cell.angle_alpha   90.00
_cell.angle_beta   90.00
_cell.angle_gamma   90.00
#
_symmetry.space_group_name_H-M   'P 1'
#
loop_
_entity.id
_entity.type
_entity.pdbx_description
1 polymer ?
#
loop_
_entity_poly.entity_id
_entity_poly.type
_entity_poly.pdbx_seq_one_letter_code
_entity_poly.pdbx_strand_id
1 'polypeptide(L)'
;AMGNGLRANVWKNFQQRFGPIRIWEFYGSTEGNVGLMNYVGHCGAVGRTSCILRMLTPFELVQFDIETAEPLRDKQGFCIPVEPGKPGLLLTKEGFFYFQDRLGDTFRWKGENVSTGEVECVLSSLDFLEEVNVYGVPVPGCEGKVGM
;
A
#
# COMPACT_ATOMS: atom_id res chain seq x y z
N ALA A 1 -1.29 -20.11 3.64
CA ALA A 1 -1.44 -19.33 2.39
C ALA A 1 -0.35 -18.26 2.35
N MET A 2 0.11 -17.90 1.16
CA MET A 2 1.10 -16.84 0.94
C MET A 2 0.49 -15.76 0.03
N GLY A 3 0.77 -14.48 0.30
CA GLY A 3 0.37 -13.36 -0.57
C GLY A 3 1.34 -12.20 -0.55
N ASN A 4 1.10 -11.22 -1.42
CA ASN A 4 2.03 -10.13 -1.74
C ASN A 4 1.41 -8.74 -1.53
N GLY A 5 1.02 -8.42 -0.29
CA GLY A 5 0.41 -7.13 0.05
C GLY A 5 -1.10 -7.07 -0.13
N LEU A 6 -1.81 -8.18 0.12
CA LEU A 6 -3.27 -8.21 0.00
C LEU A 6 -3.96 -7.47 1.16
N ARG A 7 -5.09 -6.82 0.87
CA ARG A 7 -5.88 -6.07 1.86
C ARG A 7 -6.37 -6.98 2.99
N ALA A 8 -6.49 -6.41 4.19
CA ALA A 8 -6.91 -7.14 5.38
C ALA A 8 -8.28 -7.84 5.21
N ASN A 9 -9.24 -7.20 4.54
CA ASN A 9 -10.57 -7.77 4.35
C ASN A 9 -10.56 -8.99 3.40
N VAL A 10 -9.71 -8.99 2.39
CA VAL A 10 -9.52 -10.15 1.49
C VAL A 10 -9.05 -11.36 2.29
N TRP A 11 -8.07 -11.17 3.18
CA TRP A 11 -7.58 -12.23 4.04
C TRP A 11 -8.60 -12.73 5.06
N LYS A 12 -9.42 -11.85 5.63
CA LYS A 12 -10.53 -12.23 6.51
C LYS A 12 -11.53 -13.12 5.78
N ASN A 13 -11.95 -12.73 4.58
CA ASN A 13 -12.88 -13.52 3.75
C ASN A 13 -12.26 -14.88 3.38
N PHE A 14 -10.96 -14.90 3.05
CA PHE A 14 -10.23 -16.14 2.78
C PHE A 14 -10.22 -17.09 3.99
N GLN A 15 -9.91 -16.58 5.19
CA GLN A 15 -9.91 -17.41 6.40
C GLN A 15 -11.32 -17.87 6.80
N GLN A 16 -12.35 -17.07 6.55
CA GLN A 16 -13.74 -17.51 6.75
C GLN A 16 -14.10 -18.68 5.83
N ARG A 17 -13.65 -18.66 4.58
CA ARG A 17 -13.96 -19.70 3.59
C ARG A 17 -13.16 -20.99 3.78
N PHE A 18 -11.88 -20.88 4.10
CA PHE A 18 -10.94 -22.01 4.12
C PHE A 18 -10.47 -22.43 5.53
N GLY A 19 -10.98 -21.78 6.57
CA GLY A 19 -10.62 -22.03 7.96
C GLY A 19 -9.35 -21.28 8.40
N PRO A 20 -8.86 -21.54 9.64
CA PRO A 20 -7.76 -20.80 10.26
C PRO A 20 -6.39 -21.18 9.66
N ILE A 21 -6.21 -20.89 8.37
CA ILE A 21 -4.96 -21.09 7.65
C ILE A 21 -3.99 -19.99 8.05
N ARG A 22 -2.75 -20.39 8.34
CA ARG A 22 -1.67 -19.43 8.60
C ARG A 22 -1.36 -18.63 7.33
N ILE A 23 -1.48 -17.31 7.44
CA ILE A 23 -1.16 -16.37 6.36
C ILE A 23 0.29 -15.93 6.51
N TRP A 24 1.00 -15.89 5.39
CA TRP A 24 2.34 -15.31 5.28
C TRP A 24 2.28 -14.24 4.20
N GLU A 25 2.51 -12.99 4.58
CA GLU A 25 2.55 -11.88 3.63
C GLU A 25 4.01 -11.49 3.39
N PHE A 26 4.38 -11.31 2.14
CA PHE A 26 5.63 -10.68 1.77
C PHE A 26 5.33 -9.38 1.03
N TYR A 27 6.21 -8.41 1.16
CA TYR A 27 6.19 -7.22 0.36
C TYR A 27 7.60 -7.02 -0.14
N GLY A 28 7.77 -7.09 -1.46
CA GLY A 28 9.04 -6.84 -2.11
C GLY A 28 8.77 -6.43 -3.55
N SER A 29 9.59 -5.50 -4.05
CA SER A 29 9.65 -5.22 -5.48
C SER A 29 10.79 -6.02 -6.08
N THR A 30 10.65 -6.47 -7.32
CA THR A 30 11.77 -7.03 -8.12
C THR A 30 12.92 -6.04 -8.28
N GLU A 31 12.61 -4.75 -8.18
CA GLU A 31 13.55 -3.63 -8.29
C GLU A 31 13.97 -3.10 -6.91
N GLY A 32 13.33 -3.59 -5.84
CA GLY A 32 13.60 -3.17 -4.47
C GLY A 32 14.62 -4.07 -3.79
N ASN A 33 15.66 -3.47 -3.20
CA ASN A 33 16.70 -4.20 -2.46
C ASN A 33 16.23 -4.74 -1.10
N VAL A 34 14.98 -4.43 -0.70
CA VAL A 34 14.45 -4.75 0.62
C VAL A 34 13.07 -5.34 0.48
N GLY A 35 12.93 -6.56 1.00
CA GLY A 35 11.64 -7.21 1.21
C GLY A 35 11.27 -7.18 2.68
N LEU A 36 10.00 -6.93 2.96
CA LEU A 36 9.39 -7.16 4.26
C LEU A 36 8.63 -8.49 4.24
N MET A 37 8.63 -9.20 5.37
CA MET A 37 7.84 -10.42 5.52
C MET A 37 7.09 -10.38 6.84
N ASN A 38 5.79 -10.60 6.78
CA ASN A 38 4.94 -10.86 7.93
C ASN A 38 4.84 -12.37 8.16
N TYR A 39 5.88 -12.92 8.79
CA TYR A 39 5.95 -14.32 9.22
C TYR A 39 5.09 -14.63 10.47
N VAL A 40 4.62 -13.58 11.13
CA VAL A 40 3.72 -13.65 12.30
C VAL A 40 2.29 -13.98 11.87
N GLY A 41 1.93 -13.65 10.63
CA GLY A 41 0.59 -13.89 10.08
C GLY A 41 -0.46 -12.92 10.61
N HIS A 42 -0.04 -11.71 10.99
CA HIS A 42 -0.98 -10.67 11.38
C HIS A 42 -1.75 -10.17 10.15
N CYS A 43 -3.07 -10.41 10.11
CA CYS A 43 -3.90 -10.11 8.95
C CYS A 43 -3.83 -8.61 8.58
N GLY A 44 -3.45 -8.31 7.33
CA GLY A 44 -3.31 -6.92 6.83
C GLY A 44 -1.97 -6.25 7.09
N ALA A 45 -1.01 -6.92 7.74
CA ALA A 45 0.36 -6.42 7.83
C ALA A 45 1.21 -6.97 6.70
N VAL A 46 1.91 -6.07 6.01
CA VAL A 46 2.85 -6.40 4.92
C VAL A 46 4.26 -6.77 5.43
N GLY A 47 4.51 -6.58 6.72
CA GLY A 47 5.80 -6.85 7.33
C GLY A 47 5.82 -6.67 8.85
N ARG A 48 6.82 -7.26 9.50
CA ARG A 48 7.22 -6.89 10.87
C ARG A 48 8.68 -6.52 10.88
N THR A 49 8.98 -5.28 11.25
CA THR A 49 10.36 -4.83 11.47
C THR A 49 10.91 -5.54 12.70
N SER A 50 11.73 -6.58 12.49
CA SER A 50 12.48 -7.20 13.57
C SER A 50 13.83 -6.50 13.73
N CYS A 51 14.39 -6.54 14.93
CA CYS A 51 15.72 -6.00 15.23
C CYS A 51 16.78 -6.59 14.29
N ILE A 52 16.64 -7.88 13.95
CA ILE A 52 17.53 -8.61 13.03
C ILE A 52 17.42 -8.06 11.61
N LEU A 53 16.20 -7.85 11.11
CA LEU A 53 15.99 -7.33 9.76
C LEU A 53 16.55 -5.90 9.62
N ARG A 54 16.35 -5.06 10.64
CA ARG A 54 16.92 -3.70 10.69
C ARG A 54 18.45 -3.69 10.77
N MET A 55 19.05 -4.74 11.36
CA MET A 55 20.51 -4.89 11.43
C MET A 55 21.11 -5.35 10.10
N LEU A 56 20.44 -6.26 9.38
CA LEU A 56 20.92 -6.78 8.10
C LEU A 56 20.64 -5.83 6.94
N THR A 57 19.64 -4.95 7.08
CA THR A 57 19.18 -4.10 5.99
C THR A 57 18.78 -2.73 6.55
N PRO A 58 19.63 -1.69 6.40
CA PRO A 58 19.29 -0.35 6.86
C PRO A 58 18.22 0.25 5.96
N PHE A 59 16.99 0.29 6.47
CA PHE A 59 15.86 0.99 5.88
C PHE A 59 15.20 1.88 6.92
N GLU A 60 14.55 2.95 6.47
CA GLU A 60 13.77 3.86 7.31
C GLU A 60 12.38 4.04 6.70
N LEU A 61 11.35 4.11 7.54
CA LEU A 61 9.99 4.39 7.11
C LEU A 61 9.67 5.85 7.47
N VAL A 62 9.30 6.64 6.47
CA VAL A 62 9.07 8.08 6.64
C VAL A 62 7.66 8.47 6.22
N GLN A 63 7.18 9.57 6.77
CA GLN A 63 5.90 10.16 6.38
C GLN A 63 6.01 10.79 4.99
N PHE A 64 4.89 10.83 4.27
CA PHE A 64 4.82 11.38 2.93
C PHE A 64 3.53 12.15 2.71
N ASP A 65 3.57 13.09 1.78
CA ASP A 65 2.41 13.82 1.31
C ASP A 65 1.62 12.95 0.33
N ILE A 66 0.32 12.81 0.55
CA ILE A 66 -0.54 11.92 -0.25
C ILE A 66 -0.75 12.46 -1.67
N GLU A 67 -0.73 13.78 -1.87
CA GLU A 67 -0.97 14.40 -3.17
C GLU A 67 0.28 14.39 -4.05
N THR A 68 1.45 14.65 -3.47
CA THR A 68 2.70 14.73 -4.24
C THR A 68 3.54 13.46 -4.20
N ALA A 69 3.21 12.51 -3.32
CA ALA A 69 4.00 11.32 -3.02
C ALA A 69 5.43 11.64 -2.54
N GLU A 70 5.68 12.87 -2.05
CA GLU A 70 7.01 13.29 -1.57
C GLU A 70 7.16 13.09 -0.06
N PRO A 71 8.37 12.78 0.43
CA PRO A 71 8.61 12.61 1.87
C PRO A 71 8.47 13.94 2.60
N LEU A 72 7.71 13.93 3.70
CA LEU A 72 7.59 15.09 4.59
C LEU A 72 8.90 15.31 5.34
N ARG A 73 9.33 16.57 5.40
CA ARG A 73 10.59 16.99 6.03
C ARG A 73 10.37 17.94 7.19
N ASP A 74 11.23 17.84 8.21
CA ASP A 74 11.26 18.77 9.33
C ASP A 74 11.88 20.13 8.94
N LYS A 75 11.96 21.06 9.90
CA LYS A 75 12.51 22.41 9.69
C LYS A 75 14.00 22.40 9.31
N GLN A 76 14.69 21.30 9.54
CA GLN A 76 16.10 21.10 9.26
C GLN A 76 16.30 20.36 7.91
N GLY A 77 15.22 19.94 7.24
CA GLY A 77 15.23 19.26 5.96
C GLY A 77 15.31 17.73 6.03
N PHE A 78 15.24 17.13 7.23
CA PHE A 78 15.27 15.68 7.41
C PHE A 78 13.88 15.06 7.26
N CYS A 79 13.81 13.87 6.64
CA CYS A 79 12.55 13.13 6.51
C CYS A 79 12.00 12.75 7.89
N ILE A 80 10.70 12.95 8.09
CA ILE A 80 10.04 12.68 9.38
C ILE A 80 9.70 11.19 9.47
N PRO A 81 10.12 10.46 10.52
CA PRO A 81 9.80 9.04 10.67
C PRO A 81 8.30 8.81 10.90
N VAL A 82 7.81 7.66 10.43
CA VAL A 82 6.42 7.24 10.66
C VAL A 82 6.27 6.57 12.03
N GLU A 83 5.13 6.78 12.68
CA GLU A 83 4.75 6.02 13.87
C GLU A 83 4.30 4.60 13.49
N PRO A 84 4.51 3.59 14.36
CA PRO A 84 4.03 2.23 14.11
C PRO A 84 2.52 2.19 13.82
N GLY A 85 2.14 1.48 12.75
CA GLY A 85 0.73 1.31 12.36
C GLY A 85 0.18 2.39 11.43
N LYS A 86 0.97 3.41 11.07
CA LYS A 86 0.61 4.38 10.04
C LYS A 86 1.30 4.05 8.70
N PRO A 87 0.67 4.38 7.55
CA PRO A 87 1.29 4.23 6.24
C PRO A 87 2.49 5.18 6.08
N GLY A 88 3.50 4.76 5.34
CA GLY A 88 4.71 5.54 5.11
C GLY A 88 5.51 5.06 3.89
N LEU A 89 6.44 5.88 3.43
CA LEU A 89 7.39 5.55 2.38
C LEU A 89 8.58 4.79 2.96
N LEU A 90 8.91 3.66 2.37
CA LEU A 90 10.10 2.87 2.72
C LEU A 90 11.33 3.39 1.97
N LEU A 91 12.27 3.96 2.72
CA LEU A 91 13.55 4.47 2.21
C LEU A 91 14.68 3.51 2.53
N THR A 92 15.59 3.34 1.57
CA THR A 92 16.77 2.45 1.70
C THR A 92 18.01 3.21 1.21
N LYS A 93 19.20 2.94 1.78
CA LYS A 93 20.46 3.60 1.34
C LYS A 93 21.00 2.96 0.05
N GLU A 94 21.52 3.80 -0.84
CA GLU A 94 21.69 3.54 -2.29
C GLU A 94 22.64 2.41 -2.72
N GLY A 95 22.25 1.81 -3.85
CA GLY A 95 23.06 1.07 -4.84
C GLY A 95 22.33 0.94 -6.19
N PHE A 96 21.52 1.96 -6.54
CA PHE A 96 20.78 2.30 -7.76
C PHE A 96 19.91 1.26 -8.50
N PHE A 97 18.58 1.45 -8.49
CA PHE A 97 17.63 1.51 -9.62
C PHE A 97 16.36 2.25 -9.16
N TYR A 98 15.60 2.88 -10.06
CA TYR A 98 14.47 3.76 -9.74
C TYR A 98 13.16 3.22 -10.28
N PHE A 99 12.21 2.96 -9.38
CA PHE A 99 10.79 2.82 -9.68
C PHE A 99 10.08 4.09 -9.22
N GLN A 100 9.27 4.71 -10.09
CA GLN A 100 8.76 6.07 -9.88
C GLN A 100 7.44 6.12 -9.11
N ASP A 101 6.48 5.19 -9.33
CA ASP A 101 5.31 4.96 -8.44
C ASP A 101 4.39 3.80 -8.89
N ARG A 102 3.48 3.32 -8.01
CA ARG A 102 2.18 2.74 -8.41
C ARG A 102 1.12 3.86 -8.44
N LEU A 103 1.16 4.68 -9.49
CA LEU A 103 0.11 5.67 -9.78
C LEU A 103 -1.21 4.97 -10.16
N GLY A 104 -2.23 5.02 -9.30
CA GLY A 104 -3.55 4.43 -9.62
C GLY A 104 -4.61 4.41 -8.52
N ASP A 105 -4.24 4.54 -7.25
CA ASP A 105 -5.19 4.37 -6.13
C ASP A 105 -6.07 5.60 -5.84
N THR A 106 -5.81 6.71 -6.54
CA THR A 106 -6.64 7.90 -6.55
C THR A 106 -6.76 8.47 -7.95
N PHE A 107 -7.93 9.00 -8.31
CA PHE A 107 -8.12 9.79 -9.53
C PHE A 107 -8.88 11.08 -9.21
N ARG A 108 -8.68 12.13 -10.02
CA ARG A 108 -9.38 13.40 -9.84
C ARG A 108 -10.60 13.46 -10.74
N TRP A 109 -11.78 13.71 -10.20
CA TRP A 109 -13.01 13.90 -10.96
C TRP A 109 -13.68 15.23 -10.57
N LYS A 110 -13.91 16.11 -11.55
CA LYS A 110 -14.54 17.43 -11.32
C LYS A 110 -13.87 18.26 -10.20
N GLY A 111 -12.55 18.18 -10.11
CA GLY A 111 -11.76 18.89 -9.10
C GLY A 111 -11.61 18.16 -7.76
N GLU A 112 -12.34 17.08 -7.53
CA GLU A 112 -12.29 16.29 -6.29
C GLU A 112 -11.32 15.12 -6.42
N ASN A 113 -10.53 14.86 -5.38
CA ASN A 113 -9.69 13.65 -5.30
C ASN A 113 -10.56 12.46 -4.84
N VAL A 114 -10.63 11.42 -5.65
CA VAL A 114 -11.41 10.20 -5.38
C VAL A 114 -10.46 9.04 -5.06
N SER A 115 -10.61 8.41 -3.90
CA SER A 115 -9.88 7.19 -3.53
C SER A 115 -10.55 5.95 -4.13
N THR A 116 -9.82 5.22 -4.98
CA THR A 116 -10.32 3.95 -5.52
C THR A 116 -10.54 2.92 -4.40
N GLY A 117 -9.72 2.99 -3.34
CA GLY A 117 -9.83 2.12 -2.18
C GLY A 117 -11.10 2.31 -1.35
N GLU A 118 -11.51 3.55 -1.12
CA GLU A 118 -12.78 3.84 -0.41
C GLU A 118 -13.99 3.38 -1.22
N VAL A 119 -13.99 3.68 -2.53
CA VAL A 119 -15.08 3.26 -3.43
C VAL A 119 -15.16 1.74 -3.51
N GLU A 120 -14.03 1.05 -3.64
CA GLU A 120 -13.97 -0.42 -3.62
C GLU A 120 -14.50 -0.97 -2.30
N CYS A 121 -14.14 -0.38 -1.15
CA CYS A 121 -14.61 -0.84 0.15
C CYS A 121 -16.13 -0.77 0.30
N VAL A 122 -16.77 0.29 -0.24
CA VAL A 122 -18.23 0.44 -0.23
C VAL A 122 -18.88 -0.56 -1.18
N LEU A 123 -18.33 -0.76 -2.38
CA LEU A 123 -18.87 -1.72 -3.34
C LEU A 123 -18.69 -3.17 -2.87
N SER A 124 -17.57 -3.50 -2.22
CA SER A 124 -17.32 -4.81 -1.63
C SER A 124 -18.25 -5.16 -0.46
N SER A 125 -19.06 -4.22 0.05
CA SER A 125 -20.08 -4.54 1.06
C SER A 125 -21.36 -5.12 0.45
N LEU A 126 -21.43 -5.26 -0.88
CA LEU A 126 -22.58 -5.83 -1.58
C LEU A 126 -22.38 -7.34 -1.75
N ASP A 127 -23.25 -8.13 -1.13
CA ASP A 127 -23.12 -9.60 -1.03
C ASP A 127 -23.10 -10.34 -2.39
N PHE A 128 -23.50 -9.66 -3.48
CA PHE A 128 -23.51 -10.23 -4.83
C PHE A 128 -22.23 -9.96 -5.64
N LEU A 129 -21.29 -9.17 -5.11
CA LEU A 129 -20.01 -8.88 -5.77
C LEU A 129 -18.89 -9.73 -5.14
N GLU A 130 -18.20 -10.53 -5.94
CA GLU A 130 -17.10 -11.38 -5.46
C GLU A 130 -15.77 -10.62 -5.37
N GLU A 131 -15.47 -9.80 -6.38
CA GLU A 131 -14.28 -8.94 -6.44
C GLU A 131 -14.66 -7.59 -7.05
N VAL A 132 -14.03 -6.51 -6.57
CA VAL A 132 -14.23 -5.15 -7.07
C VAL A 132 -12.87 -4.54 -7.34
N ASN A 133 -12.73 -3.87 -8.48
CA ASN A 133 -11.58 -3.06 -8.83
C ASN A 133 -12.08 -1.73 -9.37
N VAL A 134 -11.51 -0.63 -8.90
CA VAL A 134 -11.94 0.73 -9.26
C VAL A 134 -10.77 1.46 -9.87
N TYR A 135 -10.97 2.10 -11.02
CA TYR A 135 -9.93 2.89 -11.67
C TYR A 135 -10.50 4.11 -12.40
N GLY A 136 -9.66 5.13 -12.58
CA GLY A 136 -10.04 6.35 -13.28
C GLY A 136 -9.89 6.23 -14.79
N VAL A 137 -10.93 6.57 -15.56
CA VAL A 137 -10.95 6.62 -17.03
C VAL A 137 -11.04 8.07 -17.53
N PRO A 138 -10.17 8.53 -18.45
CA PRO A 138 -10.28 9.87 -19.02
C PRO A 138 -11.49 9.98 -19.96
N VAL A 139 -12.23 11.09 -19.89
CA VAL A 139 -13.40 11.35 -20.74
C VAL A 139 -13.12 12.54 -21.66
N PRO A 140 -13.32 12.43 -22.99
CA PRO A 140 -13.12 13.54 -23.91
C PRO A 140 -13.92 14.79 -23.50
N GLY A 141 -13.25 15.95 -23.46
CA GLY A 141 -13.87 17.23 -23.14
C GLY A 141 -14.13 17.48 -21.65
N CYS A 142 -13.71 16.59 -20.76
CA CYS A 142 -13.82 16.77 -19.30
C CYS A 142 -12.42 16.84 -18.66
N GLU A 143 -12.27 17.66 -17.63
CA GLU A 143 -11.06 17.69 -16.80
C GLU A 143 -11.10 16.56 -15.76
N GLY A 144 -10.03 15.76 -15.69
CA GLY A 144 -9.91 14.63 -14.77
C GLY A 144 -10.28 13.27 -15.38
N LYS A 145 -10.49 12.28 -14.51
CA LYS A 145 -10.86 10.90 -14.83
C LYS A 145 -12.14 10.54 -14.07
N VAL A 146 -13.07 9.85 -14.71
CA VAL A 146 -14.28 9.33 -14.06
C VAL A 146 -13.99 7.95 -13.47
N GLY A 147 -14.61 7.60 -12.34
CA GLY A 147 -14.49 6.26 -11.77
C GLY A 147 -15.24 5.22 -12.60
N MET A 148 -14.58 4.09 -12.84
CA MET A 148 -15.14 2.87 -13.44
C MET A 148 -14.82 1.66 -12.58
#